data_AF-A0A2G4GW16-F1
#
_entry.id   AF-A0A2G4GW16-F1
#
_cell.length_a   1.000
_cell.length_b   1.000
_cell.length_c   1.000
_cell.angle_alpha   90.00
_cell.angle_beta   90.00
_cell.angle_gamma   90.00
#
_symmetry.space_group_name_H-M   'P 1'
#
loop_
_entity.id
_entity.type
_entity.pdbx_description
1 polymer ?
#
loop_
_entity_poly.entity_id
_entity_poly.type
_entity_poly.pdbx_seq_one_letter_code
_entity_poly.pdbx_strand_id
1 'polypeptide(L)'
;MNAAKQEMFETVRSVVAGRLRDEAQIRELAHRISEESTTLRRRMDRAVGYARAGLRLEACAEAEAEPSVFELAAAFDSDVMRQWRILCSKNKLPLQDEIASDAIAEIEEAIALTAPLRSRLARMRRLVLSDASAWQRLEILRELVARDSDNPAWLEDRAALEPVTANELGDRFEDALEKGALDDAELSVTRLEDGNWHWSGAAKVAAQLRARLDRALATRTALEARAVIALLDEEWAAENESGAQAALESWRDLEQRMLSYGSEMPGDLLARVDEAEAWLSARQADAAAHRENIDRVAALERLVHDDAVTLPGLRKTLRSAEQTVAGVPDDLRASAERKIDSFERAARMKRLALIAAVVLVLIAGSVVTVYVLRQSEALQRIDDIAAAITSNVDAGRLAEADQQLAEAEKEPAVAGSPMIAAARSKLTAARAAIAEKRQKFTSLMAEAGAADSDGAKPDRVEEAKQFVQGEEEQVMVASWIRSHRNATDTRRTDRMREGIGRAKATTAEITAAQPTGDASWDGTFNAWESALADVQRQYGEFDEVTQEVRAGRTSLMAQRTKTDAARVETGRVGKLGGLGAAATSPQKLADALAAYITEHDDSAEAKDFHVAKVALPTWEAVTAWSAVQPRPTV
;
A
#
# COMPACT_ATOMS: atom_id res chain seq x y z
N MET A 1 -31.65 -48.22 1.69
CA MET A 1 -32.40 -48.55 2.94
C MET A 1 -32.01 -49.93 3.48
N ASN A 2 -31.61 -50.05 4.76
CA ASN A 2 -31.20 -51.33 5.38
C ASN A 2 -32.39 -52.32 5.51
N ALA A 3 -32.11 -53.62 5.41
CA ALA A 3 -33.08 -54.73 5.41
C ALA A 3 -34.05 -54.68 6.59
N ALA A 4 -33.58 -54.35 7.81
CA ALA A 4 -34.45 -54.23 8.99
C ALA A 4 -35.52 -53.14 8.84
N LYS A 5 -35.20 -52.03 8.18
CA LYS A 5 -36.17 -50.94 7.93
C LYS A 5 -37.11 -51.28 6.77
N GLN A 6 -36.62 -51.99 5.75
CA GLN A 6 -37.47 -52.52 4.67
C GLN A 6 -38.52 -53.50 5.20
N GLU A 7 -38.11 -54.44 6.07
CA GLU A 7 -39.02 -55.39 6.70
C GLU A 7 -40.08 -54.68 7.55
N MET A 8 -39.70 -53.63 8.29
CA MET A 8 -40.63 -52.81 9.06
C MET A 8 -41.72 -52.20 8.18
N PHE A 9 -41.35 -51.53 7.08
CA PHE A 9 -42.34 -50.93 6.16
C PHE A 9 -43.18 -51.97 5.41
N GLU A 10 -42.63 -53.15 5.10
CA GLU A 10 -43.42 -54.26 4.52
C GLU A 10 -44.42 -54.83 5.52
N THR A 11 -44.07 -54.87 6.80
CA THR A 11 -44.98 -55.28 7.88
C THR A 11 -46.14 -54.27 7.99
N VAL A 12 -45.85 -52.97 7.91
CA VAL A 12 -46.90 -51.92 7.87
C VAL A 12 -47.82 -52.14 6.67
N ARG A 13 -47.27 -52.38 5.47
CA ARG A 13 -48.05 -52.68 4.27
C ARG A 13 -48.97 -53.90 4.46
N SER A 14 -48.49 -54.92 5.17
CA SER A 14 -49.28 -56.12 5.49
C SER A 14 -50.41 -55.85 6.47
N VAL A 15 -50.21 -54.98 7.47
CA VAL A 15 -51.29 -54.54 8.37
C VAL A 15 -52.33 -53.71 7.61
N VAL A 16 -51.89 -52.72 6.84
CA VAL A 16 -52.78 -51.82 6.07
C VAL A 16 -53.62 -52.60 5.05
N ALA A 17 -53.04 -53.63 4.41
CA ALA A 17 -53.77 -54.54 3.52
C ALA A 17 -54.69 -55.54 4.24
N GLY A 18 -54.76 -55.52 5.59
CA GLY A 18 -55.58 -56.42 6.39
C GLY A 18 -55.08 -57.86 6.47
N ARG A 19 -53.83 -58.12 6.06
CA ARG A 19 -53.17 -59.44 6.05
C ARG A 19 -52.61 -59.81 7.42
N LEU A 20 -52.27 -58.82 8.25
CA LEU A 20 -51.87 -59.01 9.65
C LEU A 20 -52.93 -58.41 10.58
N ARG A 21 -53.42 -59.18 11.55
CA ARG A 21 -54.54 -58.79 12.45
C ARG A 21 -54.22 -58.92 13.94
N ASP A 22 -53.01 -59.34 14.29
CA ASP A 22 -52.61 -59.46 15.70
C ASP A 22 -52.42 -58.07 16.32
N GLU A 23 -53.29 -57.70 17.26
CA GLU A 23 -53.29 -56.39 17.92
C GLU A 23 -52.00 -56.09 18.68
N ALA A 24 -51.36 -57.11 19.27
CA ALA A 24 -50.12 -56.93 20.01
C ALA A 24 -48.97 -56.54 19.07
N GLN A 25 -48.88 -57.23 17.92
CA GLN A 25 -47.89 -56.93 16.88
C GLN A 25 -48.14 -55.56 16.24
N ILE A 26 -49.39 -55.15 16.05
CA ILE A 26 -49.74 -53.83 15.51
C ILE A 26 -49.31 -52.72 16.48
N ARG A 27 -49.54 -52.89 17.78
CA ARG A 27 -49.12 -51.91 18.80
C ARG A 27 -47.60 -51.77 18.85
N GLU A 28 -46.88 -52.89 18.83
CA GLU A 28 -45.41 -52.91 18.80
C GLU A 28 -44.87 -52.22 17.55
N LEU A 29 -45.46 -52.52 16.37
CA LEU A 29 -45.08 -51.87 15.12
C LEU A 29 -45.33 -50.37 15.14
N ALA A 30 -46.43 -49.90 15.77
CA ALA A 30 -46.73 -48.48 15.91
C ALA A 30 -45.69 -47.75 16.78
N HIS A 31 -45.24 -48.37 17.87
CA HIS A 31 -44.15 -47.83 18.69
C HIS A 31 -42.85 -47.73 17.88
N ARG A 32 -42.44 -48.80 17.21
CA ARG A 32 -41.22 -48.81 16.38
C ARG A 32 -41.24 -47.77 15.27
N ILE A 33 -42.37 -47.62 14.57
CA ILE A 33 -42.55 -46.60 13.53
C ILE A 33 -42.48 -45.18 14.09
N SER A 34 -43.11 -44.95 15.25
CA SER A 34 -43.07 -43.65 15.93
C SER A 34 -41.63 -43.29 16.33
N GLU A 35 -40.90 -44.21 16.97
CA GLU A 35 -39.49 -44.02 17.35
C GLU A 35 -38.57 -43.75 16.15
N GLU A 36 -38.75 -44.47 15.05
CA GLU A 36 -37.98 -44.24 13.82
C GLU A 36 -38.31 -42.89 13.20
N SER A 37 -39.58 -42.45 13.24
CA SER A 37 -39.97 -41.12 12.75
C SER A 37 -39.36 -39.99 13.59
N THR A 38 -39.32 -40.14 14.91
CA THR A 38 -38.66 -39.18 15.80
C THR A 38 -37.15 -39.16 15.59
N THR A 39 -36.54 -40.32 15.34
CA THR A 39 -35.10 -40.41 15.02
C THR A 39 -34.79 -39.72 13.70
N LEU A 40 -35.62 -39.91 12.66
CA LEU A 40 -35.51 -39.19 11.40
C LEU A 40 -35.64 -37.68 11.60
N ARG A 41 -36.65 -37.23 12.35
CA ARG A 41 -36.86 -35.80 12.62
C ARG A 41 -35.65 -35.16 13.29
N ARG A 42 -35.14 -35.76 14.38
CA ARG A 42 -33.93 -35.26 15.07
C ARG A 42 -32.72 -35.19 14.15
N ARG A 43 -32.61 -36.15 13.21
CA ARG A 43 -31.54 -36.19 12.21
C ARG A 43 -31.69 -35.07 11.17
N MET A 44 -32.91 -34.80 10.71
CA MET A 44 -33.20 -33.65 9.85
C MET A 44 -32.90 -32.33 10.57
N ASP A 45 -33.33 -32.18 11.82
CA ASP A 45 -33.07 -30.98 12.63
C ASP A 45 -31.56 -30.73 12.79
N ARG A 46 -30.76 -31.78 12.98
CA ARG A 46 -29.28 -31.67 13.00
C ARG A 46 -28.72 -31.27 11.64
N ALA A 47 -29.15 -31.90 10.56
CA ALA A 47 -28.65 -31.58 9.21
C ALA A 47 -28.97 -30.12 8.83
N VAL A 48 -30.19 -29.66 9.12
CA VAL A 48 -30.59 -28.25 8.95
C VAL A 48 -29.77 -27.34 9.86
N GLY A 49 -29.57 -27.71 11.13
CA GLY A 49 -28.73 -26.97 12.06
C GLY A 49 -27.31 -26.78 11.54
N TYR A 50 -26.69 -27.84 11.02
CA TYR A 50 -25.37 -27.77 10.39
C TYR A 50 -25.36 -26.91 9.12
N ALA A 51 -26.37 -27.04 8.26
CA ALA A 51 -26.48 -26.24 7.04
C ALA A 51 -26.54 -24.73 7.36
N ARG A 52 -27.39 -24.34 8.32
CA ARG A 52 -27.54 -22.95 8.78
C ARG A 52 -26.30 -22.42 9.48
N ALA A 53 -25.54 -23.29 10.16
CA ALA A 53 -24.25 -22.94 10.75
C ALA A 53 -23.11 -22.86 9.72
N GLY A 54 -23.34 -23.14 8.43
CA GLY A 54 -22.29 -23.17 7.41
C GLY A 54 -21.42 -24.44 7.43
N LEU A 55 -21.75 -25.42 8.28
CA LEU A 55 -21.09 -26.73 8.40
C LEU A 55 -21.58 -27.69 7.32
N ARG A 56 -21.24 -27.36 6.07
CA ARG A 56 -21.75 -27.98 4.84
C ARG A 56 -21.44 -29.48 4.73
N LEU A 57 -20.25 -29.91 5.14
CA LEU A 57 -19.86 -31.33 5.09
C LEU A 57 -20.65 -32.16 6.12
N GLU A 58 -20.83 -31.63 7.31
CA GLU A 58 -21.55 -32.24 8.42
C GLU A 58 -23.03 -32.37 8.07
N ALA A 59 -23.61 -31.34 7.46
CA ALA A 59 -24.98 -31.38 6.93
C ALA A 59 -25.15 -32.49 5.87
N CYS A 60 -24.22 -32.56 4.89
CA CYS A 60 -24.25 -33.61 3.86
C CYS A 60 -24.07 -35.01 4.47
N ALA A 61 -23.09 -35.19 5.35
CA ALA A 61 -22.83 -36.48 5.99
C ALA A 61 -24.04 -36.95 6.81
N GLU A 62 -24.65 -36.04 7.57
CA GLU A 62 -25.85 -36.34 8.33
C GLU A 62 -27.04 -36.62 7.41
N ALA A 63 -27.16 -36.00 6.24
CA ALA A 63 -28.24 -36.29 5.29
C ALA A 63 -28.03 -37.61 4.52
N GLU A 64 -26.79 -37.93 4.15
CA GLU A 64 -26.44 -39.05 3.28
C GLU A 64 -26.16 -40.36 4.04
N ALA A 65 -25.89 -40.32 5.35
CA ALA A 65 -25.64 -41.53 6.14
C ALA A 65 -26.75 -42.58 5.96
N GLU A 66 -26.39 -43.86 5.84
CA GLU A 66 -27.38 -44.88 5.50
C GLU A 66 -28.31 -45.21 6.69
N PRO A 67 -29.64 -45.29 6.46
CA PRO A 67 -30.37 -44.92 5.25
C PRO A 67 -30.48 -43.40 5.11
N SER A 68 -30.39 -42.88 3.89
CA SER A 68 -30.42 -41.43 3.69
C SER A 68 -31.71 -40.80 4.21
N VAL A 69 -31.63 -39.52 4.60
CA VAL A 69 -32.80 -38.75 5.05
C VAL A 69 -33.90 -38.77 3.98
N PHE A 70 -33.53 -38.66 2.70
CA PHE A 70 -34.47 -38.68 1.57
C PHE A 70 -35.16 -40.02 1.38
N GLU A 71 -34.43 -41.13 1.49
CA GLU A 71 -35.01 -42.47 1.40
C GLU A 71 -36.05 -42.71 2.51
N LEU A 72 -35.71 -42.33 3.74
CA LEU A 72 -36.61 -42.47 4.88
C LEU A 72 -37.81 -41.53 4.74
N ALA A 73 -37.59 -40.26 4.39
CA ALA A 73 -38.65 -39.28 4.23
C ALA A 73 -39.67 -39.71 3.16
N ALA A 74 -39.19 -40.19 2.01
CA ALA A 74 -40.05 -40.73 0.96
C ALA A 74 -40.84 -41.97 1.41
N ALA A 75 -40.23 -42.85 2.21
CA ALA A 75 -40.94 -44.02 2.76
C ALA A 75 -42.08 -43.60 3.70
N PHE A 76 -41.82 -42.61 4.58
CA PHE A 76 -42.80 -42.08 5.53
C PHE A 76 -43.91 -41.22 4.88
N ASP A 77 -43.67 -40.60 3.73
CA ASP A 77 -44.68 -39.86 2.95
C ASP A 77 -45.48 -40.74 1.96
N SER A 78 -45.18 -42.04 1.89
CA SER A 78 -45.93 -42.95 1.01
C SER A 78 -47.43 -43.06 1.38
N ASP A 79 -48.27 -43.38 0.41
CA ASP A 79 -49.72 -43.56 0.63
C ASP A 79 -50.04 -44.63 1.68
N VAL A 80 -49.23 -45.69 1.73
CA VAL A 80 -49.34 -46.75 2.75
C VAL A 80 -49.15 -46.17 4.16
N MET A 81 -48.17 -45.28 4.34
CA MET A 81 -47.91 -44.64 5.63
C MET A 81 -48.97 -43.60 6.01
N ARG A 82 -49.59 -42.92 5.03
CA ARG A 82 -50.77 -42.07 5.28
C ARG A 82 -51.95 -42.89 5.79
N GLN A 83 -52.21 -44.04 5.18
CA GLN A 83 -53.24 -44.99 5.65
C GLN A 83 -52.91 -45.55 7.04
N TRP A 84 -51.65 -45.88 7.29
CA TRP A 84 -51.16 -46.30 8.61
C TRP A 84 -51.40 -45.24 9.69
N ARG A 85 -51.11 -43.96 9.41
CA ARG A 85 -51.36 -42.85 10.34
C ARG A 85 -52.84 -42.72 10.69
N ILE A 86 -53.74 -42.87 9.71
CA ILE A 86 -55.19 -42.89 9.94
C ILE A 86 -55.60 -44.07 10.84
N LEU A 87 -55.03 -45.26 10.59
CA LEU A 87 -55.26 -46.45 11.41
C LEU A 87 -54.80 -46.21 12.85
N CYS A 88 -53.59 -45.70 13.06
CA CYS A 88 -53.06 -45.43 14.40
C CYS A 88 -53.90 -44.40 15.15
N SER A 89 -54.32 -43.33 14.48
CA SER A 89 -55.20 -42.29 15.05
C SER A 89 -56.54 -42.86 15.51
N LYS A 90 -57.21 -43.64 14.66
CA LYS A 90 -58.50 -44.29 15.00
C LYS A 90 -58.39 -45.23 16.20
N ASN A 91 -57.25 -45.89 16.37
CA ASN A 91 -57.01 -46.89 17.42
C ASN A 91 -56.25 -46.32 18.64
N LYS A 92 -56.02 -45.01 18.72
CA LYS A 92 -55.25 -44.34 19.78
C LYS A 92 -53.85 -44.95 19.98
N LEU A 93 -53.22 -45.37 18.90
CA LEU A 93 -51.83 -45.83 18.88
C LEU A 93 -50.88 -44.62 18.70
N PRO A 94 -49.59 -44.76 19.07
CA PRO A 94 -48.59 -43.73 18.80
C PRO A 94 -48.59 -43.31 17.33
N LEU A 95 -48.53 -41.99 17.10
CA LEU A 95 -48.48 -41.42 15.76
C LEU A 95 -47.02 -41.20 15.36
N GLN A 96 -46.77 -41.30 14.06
CA GLN A 96 -45.50 -40.87 13.48
C GLN A 96 -45.41 -39.33 13.48
N ASP A 97 -44.21 -38.80 13.68
CA ASP A 97 -43.94 -37.37 13.55
C ASP A 97 -44.19 -36.89 12.11
N GLU A 98 -44.59 -35.63 11.98
CA GLU A 98 -44.73 -34.98 10.69
C GLU A 98 -43.35 -34.58 10.15
N ILE A 99 -43.12 -34.88 8.87
CA ILE A 99 -41.87 -34.54 8.19
C ILE A 99 -42.06 -33.17 7.56
N ALA A 100 -41.29 -32.18 8.05
CA ALA A 100 -41.34 -30.83 7.52
C ALA A 100 -40.75 -30.80 6.11
N SER A 101 -41.55 -30.43 5.11
CA SER A 101 -41.12 -30.25 3.71
C SER A 101 -40.00 -29.22 3.59
N ASP A 102 -40.08 -28.15 4.38
CA ASP A 102 -39.11 -27.05 4.34
C ASP A 102 -37.72 -27.51 4.78
N ALA A 103 -37.65 -28.40 5.79
CA ALA A 103 -36.41 -29.00 6.23
C ALA A 103 -35.77 -29.90 5.16
N ILE A 104 -36.58 -30.61 4.36
CA ILE A 104 -36.06 -31.39 3.22
C ILE A 104 -35.47 -30.44 2.18
N ALA A 105 -36.20 -29.38 1.81
CA ALA A 105 -35.74 -28.40 0.82
C ALA A 105 -34.43 -27.71 1.25
N GLU A 106 -34.30 -27.32 2.53
CA GLU A 106 -33.05 -26.75 3.06
C GLU A 106 -31.87 -27.73 2.99
N ILE A 107 -32.11 -29.03 3.26
CA ILE A 107 -31.06 -30.06 3.15
C ILE A 107 -30.68 -30.29 1.68
N GLU A 108 -31.64 -30.33 0.75
CA GLU A 108 -31.36 -30.46 -0.69
C GLU A 108 -30.52 -29.29 -1.21
N GLU A 109 -30.90 -28.06 -0.83
CA GLU A 109 -30.15 -26.86 -1.17
C GLU A 109 -28.72 -26.94 -0.62
N ALA A 110 -28.56 -27.33 0.65
CA ALA A 110 -27.24 -27.48 1.26
C ALA A 110 -26.38 -28.51 0.51
N ILE A 111 -26.94 -29.65 0.09
CA ILE A 111 -26.22 -30.67 -0.69
C ILE A 111 -25.84 -30.13 -2.07
N ALA A 112 -26.77 -29.45 -2.75
CA ALA A 112 -26.54 -28.88 -4.07
C ALA A 112 -25.39 -27.84 -4.04
N LEU A 113 -25.38 -26.96 -3.04
CA LEU A 113 -24.32 -25.97 -2.82
C LEU A 113 -22.98 -26.62 -2.46
N THR A 114 -23.01 -27.75 -1.75
CA THR A 114 -21.79 -28.45 -1.31
C THR A 114 -21.16 -29.29 -2.42
N ALA A 115 -21.96 -29.85 -3.33
CA ALA A 115 -21.51 -30.72 -4.41
C ALA A 115 -20.28 -30.20 -5.20
N PRO A 116 -20.27 -28.95 -5.73
CA PRO A 116 -19.11 -28.43 -6.45
C PRO A 116 -17.87 -28.17 -5.57
N LEU A 117 -18.03 -28.18 -4.24
CA LEU A 117 -16.98 -27.85 -3.26
C LEU A 117 -16.37 -29.09 -2.60
N ARG A 118 -16.96 -30.28 -2.77
CA ARG A 118 -16.54 -31.53 -2.09
C ARG A 118 -15.05 -31.83 -2.22
N SER A 119 -14.46 -31.64 -3.39
CA SER A 119 -13.03 -31.92 -3.61
C SER A 119 -12.12 -30.98 -2.80
N ARG A 120 -12.50 -29.71 -2.66
CA ARG A 120 -11.78 -28.70 -1.85
C ARG A 120 -11.97 -28.93 -0.37
N LEU A 121 -13.19 -29.23 0.06
CA LEU A 121 -13.50 -29.56 1.44
C LEU A 121 -12.74 -30.82 1.90
N ALA A 122 -12.67 -31.85 1.05
CA ALA A 122 -11.83 -33.03 1.30
C ALA A 122 -10.34 -32.68 1.37
N ARG A 123 -9.85 -31.77 0.53
CA ARG A 123 -8.47 -31.26 0.60
C ARG A 123 -8.20 -30.50 1.90
N MET A 124 -9.09 -29.59 2.30
CA MET A 124 -9.00 -28.85 3.55
C MET A 124 -8.94 -29.80 4.74
N ARG A 125 -9.84 -30.80 4.79
CA ARG A 125 -9.83 -31.83 5.85
C ARG A 125 -8.51 -32.60 5.91
N ARG A 126 -7.93 -32.97 4.76
CA ARG A 126 -6.60 -33.61 4.73
C ARG A 126 -5.51 -32.71 5.28
N LEU A 127 -5.50 -31.43 4.91
CA LEU A 127 -4.52 -30.45 5.43
C LEU A 127 -4.64 -30.25 6.93
N VAL A 128 -5.86 -30.21 7.47
CA VAL A 128 -6.10 -30.13 8.91
C VAL A 128 -5.59 -31.39 9.63
N LEU A 129 -5.92 -32.59 9.10
CA LEU A 129 -5.51 -33.86 9.71
C LEU A 129 -4.01 -34.13 9.61
N SER A 130 -3.33 -33.62 8.59
CA SER A 130 -1.87 -33.75 8.43
C SER A 130 -1.09 -32.65 9.15
N ASP A 131 -1.78 -31.79 9.91
CA ASP A 131 -1.23 -30.58 10.52
C ASP A 131 -0.38 -29.75 9.55
N ALA A 132 -0.90 -29.53 8.35
CA ALA A 132 -0.26 -28.70 7.35
C ALA A 132 -0.16 -27.24 7.84
N SER A 133 0.78 -26.49 7.26
CA SER A 133 0.98 -25.07 7.58
C SER A 133 -0.31 -24.26 7.52
N ALA A 134 -0.41 -23.26 8.39
CA ALA A 134 -1.54 -22.33 8.42
C ALA A 134 -1.70 -21.62 7.06
N TRP A 135 -0.59 -21.29 6.38
CA TRP A 135 -0.63 -20.75 5.01
C TRP A 135 -1.37 -21.66 4.02
N GLN A 136 -1.00 -22.94 3.94
CA GLN A 136 -1.65 -23.89 3.02
C GLN A 136 -3.14 -24.09 3.34
N ARG A 137 -3.49 -24.09 4.62
CA ARG A 137 -4.89 -24.13 5.06
C ARG A 137 -5.64 -22.86 4.65
N LEU A 138 -5.01 -21.69 4.82
CA LEU A 138 -5.59 -20.39 4.46
C LEU A 138 -5.82 -20.25 2.96
N GLU A 139 -4.91 -20.73 2.11
CA GLU A 139 -5.09 -20.73 0.65
C GLU A 139 -6.35 -21.47 0.23
N ILE A 140 -6.57 -22.67 0.76
CA ILE A 140 -7.78 -23.45 0.46
C ILE A 140 -9.03 -22.79 1.03
N LEU A 141 -8.93 -22.20 2.21
CA LEU A 141 -10.04 -21.49 2.83
C LEU A 141 -10.45 -20.24 2.04
N ARG A 142 -9.47 -19.47 1.53
CA ARG A 142 -9.71 -18.34 0.61
C ARG A 142 -10.40 -18.81 -0.67
N GLU A 143 -9.98 -19.94 -1.24
CA GLU A 143 -10.66 -20.54 -2.40
C GLU A 143 -12.12 -20.96 -2.11
N LEU A 144 -12.42 -21.39 -0.88
CA LEU A 144 -13.77 -21.76 -0.45
C LEU A 144 -14.64 -20.51 -0.27
N VAL A 145 -14.15 -19.51 0.47
CA VAL A 145 -14.85 -18.22 0.70
C VAL A 145 -15.09 -17.47 -0.62
N ALA A 146 -14.16 -17.53 -1.58
CA ALA A 146 -14.37 -16.91 -2.89
C ALA A 146 -15.53 -17.55 -3.70
N ARG A 147 -15.97 -18.76 -3.35
CA ARG A 147 -17.07 -19.48 -4.02
C ARG A 147 -18.39 -19.40 -3.26
N ASP A 148 -18.33 -19.27 -1.93
CA ASP A 148 -19.48 -19.04 -1.05
C ASP A 148 -19.04 -18.01 0.00
N SER A 149 -19.21 -16.73 -0.33
CA SER A 149 -18.77 -15.62 0.52
C SER A 149 -19.61 -15.47 1.78
N ASP A 150 -20.81 -16.05 1.78
CA ASP A 150 -21.82 -15.85 2.82
C ASP A 150 -21.81 -17.00 3.84
N ASN A 151 -20.88 -17.95 3.71
CA ASN A 151 -20.74 -19.05 4.66
C ASN A 151 -20.12 -18.56 5.99
N PRO A 152 -20.89 -18.53 7.09
CA PRO A 152 -20.43 -17.95 8.35
C PRO A 152 -19.26 -18.72 8.98
N ALA A 153 -19.25 -20.06 8.89
CA ALA A 153 -18.19 -20.88 9.45
C ALA A 153 -16.84 -20.61 8.78
N TRP A 154 -16.81 -20.45 7.45
CA TRP A 154 -15.56 -20.19 6.73
C TRP A 154 -15.03 -18.78 6.95
N LEU A 155 -15.91 -17.80 7.15
CA LEU A 155 -15.51 -16.45 7.52
C LEU A 155 -14.90 -16.42 8.94
N GLU A 156 -15.49 -17.14 9.89
CA GLU A 156 -14.95 -17.29 11.24
C GLU A 156 -13.60 -18.01 11.23
N ASP A 157 -13.51 -19.15 10.55
CA ASP A 157 -12.26 -19.91 10.40
C ASP A 157 -11.17 -19.06 9.76
N ARG A 158 -11.51 -18.22 8.76
CA ARG A 158 -10.56 -17.34 8.09
C ARG A 158 -10.06 -16.26 9.05
N ALA A 159 -10.97 -15.63 9.78
CA ALA A 159 -10.61 -14.61 10.76
C ALA A 159 -9.69 -15.16 11.87
N ALA A 160 -9.90 -16.41 12.28
CA ALA A 160 -9.02 -17.09 13.24
C ALA A 160 -7.67 -17.49 12.64
N LEU A 161 -7.63 -17.94 11.39
CA LEU A 161 -6.44 -18.49 10.74
C LEU A 161 -5.48 -17.42 10.21
N GLU A 162 -5.98 -16.24 9.80
CA GLU A 162 -5.14 -15.17 9.25
C GLU A 162 -4.05 -14.68 10.23
N PRO A 163 -4.35 -14.33 11.51
CA PRO A 163 -3.31 -13.94 12.46
C PRO A 163 -2.26 -15.03 12.71
N VAL A 164 -2.69 -16.30 12.79
CA VAL A 164 -1.80 -17.45 12.97
C VAL A 164 -0.87 -17.61 11.77
N THR A 165 -1.42 -17.46 10.56
CA THR A 165 -0.65 -17.55 9.32
C THR A 165 0.37 -16.42 9.21
N ALA A 166 0.01 -15.20 9.62
CA ALA A 166 0.94 -14.08 9.61
C ALA A 166 2.11 -14.29 10.57
N ASN A 167 1.86 -14.84 11.76
CA ASN A 167 2.92 -15.22 12.69
C ASN A 167 3.82 -16.32 12.12
N GLU A 168 3.23 -17.37 11.51
CA GLU A 168 4.01 -18.44 10.88
C GLU A 168 4.91 -17.92 9.74
N LEU A 169 4.41 -16.98 8.93
CA LEU A 169 5.23 -16.32 7.90
C LEU A 169 6.34 -15.45 8.51
N GLY A 170 6.07 -14.81 9.66
CA GLY A 170 7.09 -14.12 10.45
C GLY A 170 8.19 -15.06 10.93
N ASP A 171 7.83 -16.20 11.52
CA ASP A 171 8.81 -17.20 12.01
C ASP A 171 9.67 -17.77 10.87
N ARG A 172 9.04 -18.06 9.71
CA ARG A 172 9.75 -18.50 8.50
C ARG A 172 10.69 -17.43 7.95
N PHE A 173 10.27 -16.17 8.02
CA PHE A 173 11.10 -15.03 7.61
C PHE A 173 12.35 -14.92 8.50
N GLU A 174 12.22 -15.06 9.81
CA GLU A 174 13.37 -15.06 10.73
C GLU A 174 14.35 -16.20 10.43
N ASP A 175 13.83 -17.42 10.29
CA ASP A 175 14.65 -18.60 9.97
C ASP A 175 15.38 -18.44 8.61
N ALA A 176 14.72 -17.85 7.62
CA ALA A 176 15.32 -17.55 6.32
C ALA A 176 16.42 -16.49 6.42
N LEU A 177 16.22 -15.43 7.21
CA LEU A 177 17.25 -14.42 7.46
C LEU A 177 18.47 -15.02 8.18
N GLU A 178 18.26 -15.85 9.19
CA GLU A 178 19.35 -16.52 9.93
C GLU A 178 20.20 -17.42 9.01
N LYS A 179 19.56 -18.09 8.04
CA LYS A 179 20.22 -18.94 7.05
C LYS A 179 20.81 -18.17 5.85
N GLY A 180 20.54 -16.87 5.75
CA GLY A 180 20.92 -16.07 4.57
C GLY A 180 20.13 -16.40 3.30
N ALA A 181 19.00 -17.10 3.42
CA ALA A 181 18.10 -17.46 2.32
C ALA A 181 17.15 -16.29 2.01
N LEU A 182 17.68 -15.20 1.46
CA LEU A 182 16.92 -13.96 1.25
C LEU A 182 15.72 -14.12 0.31
N ASP A 183 15.77 -15.05 -0.66
CA ASP A 183 14.66 -15.33 -1.57
C ASP A 183 13.45 -15.94 -0.82
N ASP A 184 13.70 -16.80 0.17
CA ASP A 184 12.65 -17.40 1.01
C ASP A 184 12.05 -16.36 1.98
N ALA A 185 12.88 -15.44 2.47
CA ALA A 185 12.43 -14.29 3.26
C ALA A 185 11.55 -13.36 2.42
N GLU A 186 11.93 -13.07 1.17
CA GLU A 186 11.13 -12.30 0.23
C GLU A 186 9.78 -12.96 -0.05
N LEU A 187 9.76 -14.27 -0.30
CA LEU A 187 8.52 -15.01 -0.52
C LEU A 187 7.54 -14.87 0.67
N SER A 188 8.06 -14.83 1.89
CA SER A 188 7.23 -14.65 3.09
C SER A 188 6.63 -13.24 3.16
N VAL A 189 7.40 -12.21 2.79
CA VAL A 189 6.92 -10.82 2.69
C VAL A 189 5.89 -10.69 1.57
N THR A 190 6.15 -11.20 0.37
CA THR A 190 5.23 -11.11 -0.77
C THR A 190 3.87 -11.75 -0.46
N ARG A 191 3.86 -12.86 0.28
CA ARG A 191 2.61 -13.52 0.73
C ARG A 191 1.79 -12.64 1.67
N LEU A 192 2.43 -11.84 2.53
CA LEU A 192 1.75 -10.89 3.40
C LEU A 192 1.26 -9.64 2.64
N GLU A 193 1.90 -9.31 1.53
CA GLU A 193 1.57 -8.16 0.68
C GLU A 193 0.57 -8.47 -0.45
N ASP A 194 0.09 -9.72 -0.55
CA ASP A 194 -0.77 -10.18 -1.65
C ASP A 194 -2.15 -9.49 -1.75
N GLY A 195 -2.49 -8.65 -0.78
CA GLY A 195 -3.73 -7.87 -0.73
C GLY A 195 -4.98 -8.68 -0.38
N ASN A 196 -4.87 -9.99 -0.13
CA ASN A 196 -6.01 -10.89 0.11
C ASN A 196 -6.30 -11.10 1.60
N TRP A 197 -5.81 -10.22 2.46
CA TRP A 197 -5.95 -10.30 3.92
C TRP A 197 -7.16 -9.50 4.39
N HIS A 198 -8.00 -10.07 5.27
CA HIS A 198 -9.10 -9.35 5.92
C HIS A 198 -8.69 -8.83 7.29
N TRP A 199 -7.75 -9.53 7.93
CA TRP A 199 -7.12 -9.11 9.16
C TRP A 199 -6.25 -7.87 8.92
N SER A 200 -6.66 -6.76 9.53
CA SER A 200 -6.02 -5.45 9.38
C SER A 200 -4.56 -5.39 9.87
N GLY A 201 -4.12 -6.35 10.68
CA GLY A 201 -2.74 -6.44 11.14
C GLY A 201 -1.75 -6.89 10.07
N ALA A 202 -2.20 -7.54 8.98
CA ALA A 202 -1.33 -8.12 7.96
C ALA A 202 -0.43 -7.07 7.29
N ALA A 203 -0.99 -5.92 6.92
CA ALA A 203 -0.24 -4.83 6.28
C ALA A 203 0.87 -4.27 7.19
N LYS A 204 0.61 -4.20 8.51
CA LYS A 204 1.62 -3.77 9.49
C LYS A 204 2.77 -4.77 9.59
N VAL A 205 2.44 -6.07 9.68
CA VAL A 205 3.47 -7.13 9.72
C VAL A 205 4.27 -7.14 8.42
N ALA A 206 3.59 -7.05 7.26
CA ALA A 206 4.22 -6.96 5.95
C ALA A 206 5.25 -5.82 5.88
N ALA A 207 4.84 -4.59 6.24
CA ALA A 207 5.72 -3.43 6.23
C ALA A 207 6.92 -3.58 7.18
N GLN A 208 6.73 -4.20 8.35
CA GLN A 208 7.81 -4.48 9.29
C GLN A 208 8.82 -5.49 8.72
N LEU A 209 8.35 -6.58 8.12
CA LEU A 209 9.23 -7.60 7.53
C LEU A 209 9.92 -7.06 6.26
N ARG A 210 9.20 -6.31 5.42
CA ARG A 210 9.76 -5.62 4.24
C ARG A 210 10.94 -4.73 4.61
N ALA A 211 10.77 -3.84 5.59
CA ALA A 211 11.84 -2.96 6.03
C ALA A 211 13.07 -3.72 6.58
N ARG A 212 12.88 -4.92 7.12
CA ARG A 212 13.98 -5.78 7.59
C ARG A 212 14.66 -6.51 6.43
N LEU A 213 13.88 -6.99 5.47
CA LEU A 213 14.38 -7.59 4.23
C LEU A 213 15.25 -6.60 3.46
N ASP A 214 14.75 -5.39 3.26
CA ASP A 214 15.45 -4.33 2.54
C ASP A 214 16.81 -4.01 3.18
N ARG A 215 16.90 -4.00 4.52
CA ARG A 215 18.18 -3.85 5.24
C ARG A 215 19.12 -5.03 5.03
N ALA A 216 18.61 -6.26 5.02
CA ALA A 216 19.41 -7.45 4.78
C ALA A 216 19.95 -7.49 3.33
N LEU A 217 19.09 -7.15 2.36
CA LEU A 217 19.46 -6.99 0.95
C LEU A 217 20.49 -5.88 0.74
N ALA A 218 20.31 -4.73 1.39
CA ALA A 218 21.28 -3.64 1.38
C ALA A 218 22.64 -4.08 1.95
N THR A 219 22.63 -4.82 3.06
CA THR A 219 23.86 -5.35 3.67
C THR A 219 24.59 -6.31 2.73
N ARG A 220 23.87 -7.23 2.08
CA ARG A 220 24.44 -8.15 1.08
C ARG A 220 24.98 -7.39 -0.13
N THR A 221 24.21 -6.45 -0.66
CA THR A 221 24.61 -5.59 -1.79
C THR A 221 25.87 -4.80 -1.47
N ALA A 222 26.01 -4.27 -0.23
CA ALA A 222 27.21 -3.57 0.20
C ALA A 222 28.45 -4.49 0.26
N LEU A 223 28.27 -5.77 0.61
CA LEU A 223 29.36 -6.76 0.55
C LEU A 223 29.76 -7.09 -0.90
N GLU A 224 28.78 -7.28 -1.79
CA GLU A 224 29.02 -7.47 -3.22
C GLU A 224 29.75 -6.25 -3.82
N ALA A 225 29.33 -5.04 -3.43
CA ALA A 225 29.96 -3.79 -3.85
C ALA A 225 31.42 -3.68 -3.42
N ARG A 226 31.77 -4.09 -2.19
CA ARG A 226 33.16 -4.15 -1.74
C ARG A 226 34.01 -5.08 -2.61
N ALA A 227 33.45 -6.21 -3.05
CA ALA A 227 34.15 -7.11 -3.96
C ALA A 227 34.36 -6.49 -5.35
N VAL A 228 33.36 -5.77 -5.87
CA VAL A 228 33.49 -5.03 -7.14
C VAL A 228 34.54 -3.91 -7.04
N ILE A 229 34.61 -3.19 -5.92
CA ILE A 229 35.65 -2.18 -5.69
C ILE A 229 37.04 -2.81 -5.63
N ALA A 230 37.18 -3.96 -4.97
CA ALA A 230 38.46 -4.68 -4.95
C ALA A 230 38.90 -5.11 -6.36
N LEU A 231 37.97 -5.56 -7.20
CA LEU A 231 38.24 -5.86 -8.61
C LEU A 231 38.60 -4.59 -9.40
N LEU A 232 37.88 -3.48 -9.18
CA LEU A 232 38.17 -2.19 -9.82
C LEU A 232 39.57 -1.70 -9.46
N ASP A 233 39.97 -1.80 -8.20
CA ASP A 233 41.31 -1.44 -7.73
C ASP A 233 42.40 -2.32 -8.38
N GLU A 234 42.14 -3.62 -8.58
CA GLU A 234 43.05 -4.55 -9.27
C GLU A 234 43.20 -4.21 -10.76
N GLU A 235 42.09 -4.00 -11.46
CA GLU A 235 42.09 -3.63 -12.88
C GLU A 235 42.72 -2.25 -13.11
N TRP A 236 42.50 -1.32 -12.18
CA TRP A 236 43.14 -0.01 -12.19
C TRP A 236 44.66 -0.13 -11.99
N ALA A 237 45.11 -0.91 -11.01
CA ALA A 237 46.53 -1.15 -10.78
C ALA A 237 47.23 -1.84 -11.97
N ALA A 238 46.49 -2.65 -12.73
CA ALA A 238 46.96 -3.29 -13.96
C ALA A 238 46.88 -2.38 -15.21
N GLU A 239 46.39 -1.15 -15.07
CA GLU A 239 46.07 -0.24 -16.18
C GLU A 239 45.14 -0.84 -17.25
N ASN A 240 44.26 -1.76 -16.87
CA ASN A 240 43.30 -2.38 -17.77
C ASN A 240 42.01 -1.57 -17.85
N GLU A 241 41.95 -0.65 -18.81
CA GLU A 241 40.80 0.24 -19.04
C GLU A 241 39.48 -0.53 -19.27
N SER A 242 39.53 -1.64 -20.02
CA SER A 242 38.33 -2.44 -20.31
C SER A 242 37.78 -3.16 -19.08
N GLY A 243 38.66 -3.67 -18.21
CA GLY A 243 38.29 -4.33 -16.97
C GLY A 243 37.69 -3.35 -15.95
N ALA A 244 38.33 -2.18 -15.80
CA ALA A 244 37.82 -1.11 -14.95
C ALA A 244 36.43 -0.62 -15.39
N GLN A 245 36.20 -0.48 -16.69
CA GLN A 245 34.88 -0.10 -17.21
C GLN A 245 33.79 -1.15 -16.91
N ALA A 246 34.09 -2.44 -17.05
CA ALA A 246 33.15 -3.51 -16.71
C ALA A 246 32.83 -3.58 -15.20
N ALA A 247 33.82 -3.29 -14.36
CA ALA A 247 33.63 -3.19 -12.91
C ALA A 247 32.73 -2.00 -12.54
N LEU A 248 32.88 -0.84 -13.21
CA LEU A 248 32.00 0.31 -13.02
C LEU A 248 30.56 0.07 -13.50
N GLU A 249 30.37 -0.69 -14.57
CA GLU A 249 29.02 -1.11 -14.99
C GLU A 249 28.38 -2.01 -13.93
N SER A 250 29.13 -2.98 -13.40
CA SER A 250 28.66 -3.84 -12.30
C SER A 250 28.35 -3.04 -11.03
N TRP A 251 29.13 -1.99 -10.75
CA TRP A 251 28.87 -1.04 -9.66
C TRP A 251 27.54 -0.30 -9.85
N ARG A 252 27.25 0.22 -11.05
CA ARG A 252 26.00 0.93 -11.33
C ARG A 252 24.77 0.03 -11.14
N ASP A 253 24.87 -1.23 -11.52
CA ASP A 253 23.80 -2.22 -11.27
C ASP A 253 23.59 -2.45 -9.76
N LEU A 254 24.66 -2.47 -8.97
CA LEU A 254 24.59 -2.59 -7.50
C LEU A 254 24.01 -1.32 -6.86
N GLU A 255 24.41 -0.14 -7.33
CA GLU A 255 23.87 1.14 -6.86
C GLU A 255 22.36 1.25 -7.14
N GLN A 256 21.92 0.87 -8.35
CA GLN A 256 20.50 0.84 -8.69
C GLN A 256 19.71 -0.14 -7.80
N ARG A 257 20.28 -1.31 -7.51
CA ARG A 257 19.70 -2.25 -6.53
C ARG A 257 19.60 -1.64 -5.14
N MET A 258 20.67 -1.00 -4.65
CA MET A 258 20.69 -0.34 -3.33
C MET A 258 19.59 0.72 -3.19
N LEU A 259 19.41 1.55 -4.23
CA LEU A 259 18.37 2.57 -4.30
C LEU A 259 16.97 1.96 -4.26
N SER A 260 16.75 0.80 -4.91
CA SER A 260 15.46 0.10 -4.89
C SER A 260 15.05 -0.35 -3.48
N TYR A 261 16.02 -0.58 -2.59
CA TYR A 261 15.82 -0.90 -1.17
C TYR A 261 15.71 0.36 -0.28
N GLY A 262 15.68 1.56 -0.86
CA GLY A 262 15.65 2.82 -0.12
C GLY A 262 16.93 3.10 0.68
N SER A 263 18.06 2.50 0.27
CA SER A 263 19.37 2.66 0.92
C SER A 263 20.37 3.35 -0.02
N GLU A 264 21.43 3.89 0.56
CA GLU A 264 22.53 4.54 -0.18
C GLU A 264 23.79 3.68 -0.13
N MET A 265 24.66 3.83 -1.13
CA MET A 265 25.96 3.16 -1.14
C MET A 265 26.87 3.73 -0.04
N PRO A 266 27.74 2.90 0.58
CA PRO A 266 28.73 3.40 1.54
C PRO A 266 29.64 4.48 0.92
N GLY A 267 29.76 5.63 1.60
CA GLY A 267 30.48 6.79 1.07
C GLY A 267 31.97 6.57 0.80
N ASP A 268 32.60 5.64 1.52
CA ASP A 268 33.98 5.21 1.28
C ASP A 268 34.15 4.51 -0.06
N LEU A 269 33.15 3.72 -0.48
CA LEU A 269 33.16 3.04 -1.77
C LEU A 269 32.86 4.01 -2.91
N LEU A 270 31.92 4.94 -2.73
CA LEU A 270 31.61 6.00 -3.70
C LEU A 270 32.85 6.83 -4.04
N ALA A 271 33.62 7.25 -3.02
CA ALA A 271 34.84 8.02 -3.24
C ALA A 271 35.87 7.27 -4.11
N ARG A 272 35.97 5.94 -3.98
CA ARG A 272 36.87 5.13 -4.79
C ARG A 272 36.39 4.97 -6.24
N VAL A 273 35.08 4.90 -6.44
CA VAL A 273 34.48 4.96 -7.78
C VAL A 273 34.76 6.29 -8.46
N ASP A 274 34.58 7.41 -7.75
CA ASP A 274 34.83 8.74 -8.30
C ASP A 274 36.29 8.90 -8.77
N GLU A 275 37.24 8.37 -8.01
CA GLU A 275 38.66 8.37 -8.38
C GLU A 275 38.93 7.53 -9.65
N ALA A 276 38.34 6.34 -9.74
CA ALA A 276 38.50 5.47 -10.90
C ALA A 276 37.81 6.04 -12.15
N GLU A 277 36.63 6.66 -12.01
CA GLU A 277 35.93 7.35 -13.09
C GLU A 277 36.73 8.57 -13.60
N ALA A 278 37.36 9.33 -12.69
CA ALA A 278 38.25 10.42 -13.06
C ALA A 278 39.49 9.92 -13.83
N TRP A 279 40.08 8.81 -13.41
CA TRP A 279 41.21 8.17 -14.11
C TRP A 279 40.82 7.71 -15.52
N LEU A 280 39.70 7.01 -15.68
CA LEU A 280 39.20 6.59 -17.00
C LEU A 280 38.87 7.78 -17.89
N SER A 281 38.24 8.82 -17.34
CA SER A 281 37.92 10.04 -18.09
C SER A 281 39.18 10.75 -18.59
N ALA A 282 40.23 10.82 -17.76
CA ALA A 282 41.52 11.36 -18.17
C ALA A 282 42.16 10.53 -19.30
N ARG A 283 42.15 9.20 -19.20
CA ARG A 283 42.65 8.31 -20.26
C ARG A 283 41.87 8.44 -21.57
N GLN A 284 40.55 8.53 -21.51
CA GLN A 284 39.72 8.75 -22.68
C GLN A 284 39.98 10.12 -23.32
N ALA A 285 40.18 11.17 -22.51
CA ALA A 285 40.56 12.50 -22.99
C ALA A 285 41.94 12.49 -23.67
N ASP A 286 42.92 11.81 -23.09
CA ASP A 286 44.26 11.66 -23.67
C ASP A 286 44.21 10.86 -24.99
N ALA A 287 43.46 9.77 -25.03
CA ALA A 287 43.27 8.97 -26.24
C ALA A 287 42.54 9.76 -27.34
N ALA A 288 41.53 10.56 -26.97
CA ALA A 288 40.83 11.45 -27.89
C ALA A 288 41.74 12.56 -28.42
N ALA A 289 42.54 13.20 -27.56
CA ALA A 289 43.53 14.20 -27.95
C ALA A 289 44.61 13.60 -28.85
N HIS A 290 45.03 12.36 -28.60
CA HIS A 290 45.98 11.65 -29.46
C HIS A 290 45.39 11.33 -30.83
N ARG A 291 44.15 10.83 -30.89
CA ARG A 291 43.43 10.60 -32.17
C ARG A 291 43.22 11.89 -32.94
N GLU A 292 42.80 12.97 -32.27
CA GLU A 292 42.66 14.28 -32.89
C GLU A 292 44.01 14.78 -33.44
N ASN A 293 45.10 14.55 -32.71
CA ASN A 293 46.43 14.88 -33.22
C ASN A 293 46.77 14.07 -34.49
N ILE A 294 46.56 12.76 -34.47
CA ILE A 294 46.77 11.90 -35.65
C ILE A 294 45.95 12.40 -36.84
N ASP A 295 44.67 12.71 -36.64
CA ASP A 295 43.78 13.16 -37.71
C ASP A 295 44.20 14.52 -38.28
N ARG A 296 44.59 15.47 -37.43
CA ARG A 296 45.08 16.79 -37.86
C ARG A 296 46.43 16.70 -38.56
N VAL A 297 47.35 15.86 -38.07
CA VAL A 297 48.65 15.59 -38.73
C VAL A 297 48.43 14.90 -40.07
N ALA A 298 47.55 13.90 -40.16
CA ALA A 298 47.21 13.24 -41.41
C ALA A 298 46.53 14.20 -42.41
N ALA A 299 45.68 15.11 -41.94
CA ALA A 299 45.08 16.14 -42.78
C ALA A 299 46.14 17.12 -43.34
N LEU A 300 47.10 17.53 -42.50
CA LEU A 300 48.25 18.33 -42.95
C LEU A 300 49.10 17.56 -43.96
N GLU A 301 49.41 16.29 -43.71
CA GLU A 301 50.17 15.44 -44.61
C GLU A 301 49.52 15.32 -45.99
N ARG A 302 48.21 15.08 -46.05
CA ARG A 302 47.47 15.06 -47.33
C ARG A 302 47.60 16.38 -48.08
N LEU A 303 47.47 17.51 -47.39
CA LEU A 303 47.56 18.85 -48.01
C LEU A 303 48.98 19.23 -48.44
N VAL A 304 50.00 18.76 -47.73
CA VAL A 304 51.40 18.93 -48.14
C VAL A 304 51.69 18.20 -49.45
N HIS A 305 51.02 17.08 -49.72
CA HIS A 305 51.17 16.30 -50.95
C HIS A 305 50.17 16.67 -52.06
N ASP A 306 49.12 17.44 -51.76
CA ASP A 306 48.14 17.89 -52.76
C ASP A 306 48.64 19.12 -53.53
N ASP A 307 48.72 19.02 -54.86
CA ASP A 307 49.15 20.11 -55.74
C ASP A 307 48.08 21.19 -55.95
N ALA A 308 46.81 20.90 -55.62
CA ALA A 308 45.70 21.85 -55.73
C ALA A 308 45.49 22.70 -54.46
N VAL A 309 46.32 22.52 -53.43
CA VAL A 309 46.15 23.21 -52.13
C VAL A 309 46.34 24.72 -52.24
N THR A 310 45.52 25.49 -51.50
CA THR A 310 45.66 26.95 -51.40
C THR A 310 46.53 27.35 -50.21
N LEU A 311 47.31 28.43 -50.35
CA LEU A 311 48.16 28.97 -49.28
C LEU A 311 47.39 29.26 -47.97
N PRO A 312 46.18 29.87 -47.98
CA PRO A 312 45.40 30.04 -46.75
C PRO A 312 44.98 28.71 -46.12
N GLY A 313 44.62 27.73 -46.95
CA GLY A 313 44.24 26.38 -46.50
C GLY A 313 45.38 25.65 -45.82
N LEU A 314 46.58 25.68 -46.42
CA LEU A 314 47.79 25.05 -45.86
C LEU A 314 48.25 25.73 -44.55
N ARG A 315 48.20 27.07 -44.47
CA ARG A 315 48.53 27.79 -43.22
C ARG A 315 47.52 27.57 -42.10
N LYS A 316 46.23 27.43 -42.44
CA LYS A 316 45.17 27.15 -41.47
C LYS A 316 45.33 25.76 -40.88
N THR A 317 45.60 24.76 -41.72
CA THR A 317 45.79 23.38 -41.29
C THR A 317 47.11 23.15 -40.57
N LEU A 318 48.21 23.79 -40.99
CA LEU A 318 49.46 23.78 -40.22
C LEU A 318 49.26 24.35 -38.82
N ARG A 319 48.66 25.55 -38.70
CA ARG A 319 48.36 26.14 -37.39
C ARG A 319 47.43 25.28 -36.53
N SER A 320 46.43 24.63 -37.15
CA SER A 320 45.51 23.75 -36.44
C SER A 320 46.20 22.48 -35.94
N ALA A 321 47.14 21.91 -36.72
CA ALA A 321 47.93 20.75 -36.32
C ALA A 321 49.03 21.12 -35.30
N GLU A 322 49.55 22.35 -35.30
CA GLU A 322 50.51 22.84 -34.29
C GLU A 322 49.87 23.15 -32.94
N GLN A 323 48.56 23.37 -32.90
CA GLN A 323 47.80 23.61 -31.68
C GLN A 323 47.47 22.33 -30.89
N THR A 324 47.85 21.16 -31.39
CA THR A 324 47.64 19.88 -30.69
C THR A 324 48.72 19.64 -29.63
N VAL A 325 48.41 18.79 -28.64
CA VAL A 325 49.28 18.53 -27.47
C VAL A 325 50.65 17.95 -27.87
N ALA A 326 50.71 17.06 -28.87
CA ALA A 326 51.96 16.46 -29.33
C ALA A 326 52.62 17.22 -30.50
N GLY A 327 51.92 18.22 -31.08
CA GLY A 327 52.40 19.02 -32.19
C GLY A 327 52.60 18.25 -33.50
N VAL A 328 53.21 18.94 -34.48
CA VAL A 328 53.50 18.40 -35.82
C VAL A 328 54.92 17.83 -35.85
N PRO A 329 55.15 16.62 -36.43
CA PRO A 329 56.50 16.11 -36.67
C PRO A 329 57.36 17.09 -37.47
N ASP A 330 58.62 17.28 -37.05
CA ASP A 330 59.48 18.33 -37.61
C ASP A 330 59.70 18.19 -39.12
N ASP A 331 59.79 16.97 -39.63
CA ASP A 331 59.92 16.70 -41.07
C ASP A 331 58.69 17.15 -41.87
N LEU A 332 57.50 16.98 -41.28
CA LEU A 332 56.24 17.38 -41.90
C LEU A 332 56.05 18.90 -41.82
N ARG A 333 56.41 19.51 -40.69
CA ARG A 333 56.47 20.98 -40.54
C ARG A 333 57.40 21.59 -41.58
N ALA A 334 58.64 21.09 -41.69
CA ALA A 334 59.61 21.59 -42.67
C ALA A 334 59.14 21.39 -44.11
N SER A 335 58.36 20.35 -44.39
CA SER A 335 57.77 20.12 -45.72
C SER A 335 56.61 21.07 -46.01
N ALA A 336 55.75 21.34 -45.02
CA ALA A 336 54.69 22.34 -45.13
C ALA A 336 55.25 23.76 -45.28
N GLU A 337 56.26 24.14 -44.50
CA GLU A 337 56.95 25.43 -44.58
C GLU A 337 57.64 25.62 -45.93
N ARG A 338 58.35 24.61 -46.44
CA ARG A 338 58.94 24.65 -47.80
C ARG A 338 57.88 24.88 -48.87
N LYS A 339 56.71 24.25 -48.73
CA LYS A 339 55.59 24.44 -49.68
C LYS A 339 54.97 25.84 -49.54
N ILE A 340 54.80 26.35 -48.31
CA ILE A 340 54.38 27.74 -48.04
C ILE A 340 55.36 28.74 -48.67
N ASP A 341 56.66 28.55 -48.49
CA ASP A 341 57.71 29.38 -49.09
C ASP A 341 57.70 29.31 -50.61
N SER A 342 57.37 28.16 -51.19
CA SER A 342 57.23 28.00 -52.64
C SER A 342 56.02 28.80 -53.17
N PHE A 343 54.89 28.79 -52.45
CA PHE A 343 53.73 29.61 -52.76
C PHE A 343 54.03 31.09 -52.60
N GLU A 344 54.76 31.49 -51.57
CA GLU A 344 55.19 32.88 -51.39
C GLU A 344 56.17 33.34 -52.46
N ARG A 345 57.13 32.50 -52.85
CA ARG A 345 58.06 32.80 -53.94
C ARG A 345 57.32 32.87 -55.28
N ALA A 346 56.39 31.97 -55.55
CA ALA A 346 55.53 32.03 -56.73
C ALA A 346 54.64 33.28 -56.71
N ALA A 347 54.10 33.68 -55.56
CA ALA A 347 53.33 34.91 -55.41
C ALA A 347 54.19 36.17 -55.54
N ARG A 348 55.44 36.17 -55.04
CA ARG A 348 56.41 37.28 -55.21
C ARG A 348 56.88 37.39 -56.65
N MET A 349 57.15 36.27 -57.33
CA MET A 349 57.47 36.25 -58.77
C MET A 349 56.26 36.65 -59.63
N LYS A 350 55.05 36.22 -59.27
CA LYS A 350 53.81 36.69 -59.92
C LYS A 350 53.58 38.17 -59.63
N ARG A 351 53.87 38.70 -58.44
CA ARG A 351 53.80 40.15 -58.13
C ARG A 351 54.86 40.96 -58.88
N LEU A 352 56.08 40.44 -59.05
CA LEU A 352 57.12 41.06 -59.88
C LEU A 352 56.77 41.03 -61.38
N ALA A 353 56.18 39.92 -61.87
CA ALA A 353 55.64 39.84 -63.23
C ALA A 353 54.39 40.71 -63.42
N LEU A 354 53.56 40.89 -62.38
CA LEU A 354 52.41 41.78 -62.39
C LEU A 354 52.85 43.25 -62.36
N ILE A 355 53.94 43.61 -61.66
CA ILE A 355 54.52 44.96 -61.71
C ILE A 355 55.05 45.29 -63.13
N ALA A 356 55.55 44.30 -63.87
CA ALA A 356 55.89 44.46 -65.30
C ALA A 356 54.65 44.50 -66.23
N ALA A 357 53.53 43.88 -65.84
CA ALA A 357 52.28 43.87 -66.61
C ALA A 357 51.33 45.05 -66.28
N VAL A 358 51.46 45.67 -65.11
CA VAL A 358 50.63 46.81 -64.64
C VAL A 358 50.93 48.10 -65.41
N VAL A 359 52.11 48.21 -66.04
CA VAL A 359 52.42 49.33 -66.97
C VAL A 359 51.66 49.20 -68.30
N LEU A 360 51.13 48.01 -68.65
CA LEU A 360 50.46 47.76 -69.94
C LEU A 360 48.94 47.54 -69.83
N VAL A 361 48.40 47.32 -68.62
CA VAL A 361 46.95 47.13 -68.37
C VAL A 361 46.29 48.42 -67.84
N LEU A 362 47.06 49.48 -67.58
CA LEU A 362 46.55 50.82 -67.20
C LEU A 362 45.75 51.55 -68.31
N ILE A 363 45.52 50.93 -69.47
CA ILE A 363 44.77 51.55 -70.59
C ILE A 363 43.38 50.92 -70.83
N ALA A 364 43.03 49.76 -70.25
CA ALA A 364 41.73 49.15 -70.57
C ALA A 364 41.07 48.41 -69.40
N GLY A 365 40.51 49.18 -68.46
CA GLY A 365 39.30 48.79 -67.74
C GLY A 365 39.50 48.03 -66.42
N SER A 366 39.23 48.73 -65.30
CA SER A 366 38.48 48.15 -64.17
C SER A 366 38.23 49.18 -63.06
N VAL A 367 37.62 50.33 -63.39
CA VAL A 367 37.09 51.28 -62.38
C VAL A 367 35.74 50.78 -61.80
N VAL A 368 35.15 49.72 -62.38
CA VAL A 368 33.83 49.18 -61.95
C VAL A 368 33.95 47.99 -60.98
N THR A 369 35.04 47.21 -61.01
CA THR A 369 35.18 45.99 -60.19
C THR A 369 35.52 46.27 -58.72
N VAL A 370 36.26 47.36 -58.44
CA VAL A 370 36.66 47.74 -57.07
C VAL A 370 35.50 48.38 -56.28
N TYR A 371 34.49 48.91 -56.96
CA TYR A 371 33.30 49.45 -56.29
C TYR A 371 32.33 48.33 -55.87
N VAL A 372 32.18 47.27 -56.68
CA VAL A 372 31.30 46.13 -56.38
C VAL A 372 31.90 45.18 -55.33
N LEU A 373 33.22 44.96 -55.32
CA LEU A 373 33.88 44.12 -54.30
C LEU A 373 34.01 44.80 -52.93
N ARG A 374 34.15 46.14 -52.86
CA ARG A 374 34.07 46.88 -51.59
C ARG A 374 32.65 46.94 -51.01
N GLN A 375 31.63 46.90 -51.88
CA GLN A 375 30.23 46.92 -51.45
C GLN A 375 29.78 45.53 -50.97
N SER A 376 30.30 44.43 -51.53
CA SER A 376 30.03 43.07 -51.04
C SER A 376 30.70 42.79 -49.70
N GLU A 377 31.94 43.27 -49.47
CA GLU A 377 32.62 43.11 -48.17
C GLU A 377 31.91 43.90 -47.05
N ALA A 378 31.37 45.08 -47.34
CA ALA A 378 30.60 45.86 -46.39
C ALA A 378 29.25 45.20 -46.05
N LEU A 379 28.57 44.61 -47.03
CA LEU A 379 27.32 43.86 -46.81
C LEU A 379 27.57 42.55 -46.07
N GLN A 380 28.62 41.80 -46.40
CA GLN A 380 28.98 40.56 -45.68
C GLN A 380 29.33 40.83 -44.22
N ARG A 381 30.06 41.91 -43.91
CA ARG A 381 30.33 42.28 -42.51
C ARG A 381 29.05 42.62 -41.74
N ILE A 382 28.10 43.31 -42.37
CA ILE A 382 26.80 43.62 -41.75
C ILE A 382 25.99 42.34 -41.52
N ASP A 383 26.01 41.40 -42.48
CA ASP A 383 25.37 40.08 -42.36
C ASP A 383 25.99 39.27 -41.23
N ASP A 384 27.33 39.20 -41.16
CA ASP A 384 28.06 38.46 -40.13
C ASP A 384 27.78 39.03 -38.73
N ILE A 385 27.77 40.35 -38.58
CA ILE A 385 27.45 41.03 -37.30
C ILE A 385 25.98 40.79 -36.91
N ALA A 386 25.04 40.96 -37.86
CA ALA A 386 23.62 40.72 -37.61
C ALA A 386 23.34 39.24 -37.28
N ALA A 387 24.02 38.30 -37.95
CA ALA A 387 23.95 36.88 -37.69
C ALA A 387 24.56 36.51 -36.33
N ALA A 388 25.68 37.14 -35.94
CA ALA A 388 26.29 36.94 -34.63
C ALA A 388 25.39 37.43 -33.49
N ILE A 389 24.80 38.63 -33.61
CA ILE A 389 23.82 39.16 -32.65
C ILE A 389 22.60 38.23 -32.57
N THR A 390 22.07 37.82 -33.72
CA THR A 390 20.91 36.92 -33.80
C THR A 390 21.22 35.55 -33.19
N SER A 391 22.39 34.99 -33.47
CA SER A 391 22.86 33.73 -32.91
C SER A 391 23.07 33.82 -31.41
N ASN A 392 23.61 34.94 -30.90
CA ASN A 392 23.73 35.17 -29.47
C ASN A 392 22.37 35.34 -28.78
N VAL A 393 21.40 35.99 -29.43
CA VAL A 393 20.01 36.06 -28.95
C VAL A 393 19.37 34.66 -28.92
N ASP A 394 19.53 33.88 -29.99
CA ASP A 394 18.97 32.53 -30.09
C ASP A 394 19.65 31.56 -29.10
N ALA A 395 20.92 31.78 -28.78
CA ALA A 395 21.67 31.04 -27.77
C ALA A 395 21.47 31.56 -26.33
N GLY A 396 20.60 32.56 -26.12
CA GLY A 396 20.32 33.14 -24.80
C GLY A 396 21.43 34.02 -24.21
N ARG A 397 22.52 34.28 -24.95
CA ARG A 397 23.66 35.10 -24.53
C ARG A 397 23.39 36.59 -24.78
N LEU A 398 22.40 37.14 -24.07
CA LEU A 398 21.93 38.51 -24.32
C LEU A 398 22.97 39.59 -24.02
N ALA A 399 23.82 39.40 -23.02
CA ALA A 399 24.89 40.35 -22.68
C ALA A 399 25.95 40.46 -23.81
N GLU A 400 26.28 39.34 -24.45
CA GLU A 400 27.18 39.32 -25.60
C GLU A 400 26.52 39.93 -26.84
N ALA A 401 25.23 39.65 -27.06
CA ALA A 401 24.43 40.29 -28.12
C ALA A 401 24.37 41.82 -27.94
N ASP A 402 24.27 42.30 -26.70
CA ASP A 402 24.31 43.72 -26.35
C ASP A 402 25.67 44.36 -26.60
N GLN A 403 26.74 43.69 -26.18
CA GLN A 403 28.10 44.17 -26.42
C GLN A 403 28.37 44.28 -27.93
N GLN A 404 27.94 43.29 -28.71
CA GLN A 404 28.08 43.28 -30.16
C GLN A 404 27.21 44.35 -30.84
N LEU A 405 25.97 44.56 -30.37
CA LEU A 405 25.11 45.63 -30.88
C LEU A 405 25.70 47.01 -30.57
N ALA A 406 26.20 47.22 -29.35
CA ALA A 406 26.82 48.48 -28.95
C ALA A 406 28.11 48.77 -29.74
N GLU A 407 28.90 47.74 -30.09
CA GLU A 407 30.06 47.89 -30.97
C GLU A 407 29.65 48.21 -32.40
N ALA A 408 28.63 47.52 -32.92
CA ALA A 408 28.08 47.76 -34.26
C ALA A 408 27.49 49.16 -34.43
N GLU A 409 26.91 49.73 -33.36
CA GLU A 409 26.33 51.08 -33.36
C GLU A 409 27.38 52.20 -33.38
N LYS A 410 28.65 51.92 -33.07
CA LYS A 410 29.75 52.90 -33.18
C LYS A 410 30.08 53.25 -34.63
N GLU A 411 29.73 52.39 -35.58
CA GLU A 411 29.91 52.63 -37.02
C GLU A 411 28.58 53.12 -37.65
N PRO A 412 28.48 54.40 -38.10
CA PRO A 412 27.22 54.96 -38.59
C PRO A 412 26.62 54.22 -39.80
N ALA A 413 27.48 53.62 -40.64
CA ALA A 413 27.07 52.85 -41.81
C ALA A 413 26.42 51.50 -41.44
N VAL A 414 26.81 50.91 -40.31
CA VAL A 414 26.27 49.63 -39.80
C VAL A 414 25.01 49.91 -38.97
N ALA A 415 25.02 50.96 -38.15
CA ALA A 415 23.89 51.36 -37.31
C ALA A 415 22.59 51.67 -38.09
N GLY A 416 22.72 52.19 -39.32
CA GLY A 416 21.61 52.48 -40.22
C GLY A 416 21.11 51.30 -41.05
N SER A 417 21.73 50.12 -40.94
CA SER A 417 21.36 48.95 -41.73
C SER A 417 20.03 48.34 -41.27
N PRO A 418 19.13 47.94 -42.21
CA PRO A 418 17.88 47.26 -41.87
C PRO A 418 18.10 45.92 -41.15
N MET A 419 19.22 45.23 -41.38
CA MET A 419 19.51 43.94 -40.73
C MET A 419 19.91 44.12 -39.27
N ILE A 420 20.66 45.18 -38.95
CA ILE A 420 20.97 45.54 -37.56
C ILE A 420 19.71 46.05 -36.85
N ALA A 421 18.83 46.78 -37.53
CA ALA A 421 17.52 47.15 -36.99
C ALA A 421 16.64 45.93 -36.67
N ALA A 422 16.65 44.90 -37.53
CA ALA A 422 15.96 43.64 -37.28
C ALA A 422 16.57 42.87 -36.10
N ALA A 423 17.91 42.79 -36.02
CA ALA A 423 18.62 42.16 -34.90
C ALA A 423 18.35 42.89 -33.57
N ARG A 424 18.34 44.24 -33.58
CA ARG A 424 17.96 45.07 -32.42
C ARG A 424 16.53 44.78 -31.99
N SER A 425 15.59 44.74 -32.94
CA SER A 425 14.18 44.41 -32.67
C SER A 425 14.06 43.02 -32.01
N LYS A 426 14.76 42.01 -32.54
CA LYS A 426 14.78 40.65 -31.99
C LYS A 426 15.36 40.61 -30.58
N LEU A 427 16.47 41.30 -30.32
CA LEU A 427 17.08 41.43 -28.99
C LEU A 427 16.14 42.14 -28.00
N THR A 428 15.46 43.21 -28.41
CA THR A 428 14.47 43.89 -27.56
C THR A 428 13.25 43.00 -27.26
N ALA A 429 12.78 42.22 -28.23
CA ALA A 429 11.70 41.26 -28.03
C ALA A 429 12.11 40.12 -27.08
N ALA A 430 13.33 39.59 -27.22
CA ALA A 430 13.86 38.57 -26.32
C ALA A 430 13.97 39.08 -24.87
N ARG A 431 14.44 40.32 -24.68
CA ARG A 431 14.48 40.97 -23.36
C ARG A 431 13.09 41.16 -22.76
N ALA A 432 12.14 41.64 -23.56
CA ALA A 432 10.76 41.82 -23.11
C ALA A 432 10.14 40.48 -22.67
N ALA A 433 10.40 39.40 -23.42
CA ALA A 433 9.94 38.07 -23.06
C ALA A 433 10.56 37.54 -21.76
N ILE A 434 11.87 37.74 -21.53
CA ILE A 434 12.52 37.35 -20.26
C ILE A 434 11.98 38.19 -19.10
N ALA A 435 11.80 39.50 -19.29
CA ALA A 435 11.23 40.38 -18.28
C ALA A 435 9.79 39.97 -17.91
N GLU A 436 8.97 39.62 -18.90
CA GLU A 436 7.60 39.12 -18.70
C GLU A 436 7.60 37.80 -17.93
N LYS A 437 8.48 36.84 -18.29
CA LYS A 437 8.62 35.58 -17.56
C LYS A 437 9.02 35.81 -16.11
N ARG A 438 9.99 36.68 -15.86
CA ARG A 438 10.45 37.02 -14.50
C ARG A 438 9.36 37.72 -13.68
N GLN A 439 8.58 38.59 -14.30
CA GLN A 439 7.42 39.22 -13.66
C GLN A 439 6.34 38.18 -13.30
N LYS A 440 6.04 37.25 -14.21
CA LYS A 440 5.11 36.14 -13.97
C LYS A 440 5.59 35.23 -12.85
N PHE A 441 6.86 34.82 -12.87
CA PHE A 441 7.49 34.06 -11.79
C PHE A 441 7.32 34.76 -10.44
N THR A 442 7.67 36.04 -10.36
CA THR A 442 7.58 36.83 -9.12
C THR A 442 6.13 36.96 -8.63
N SER A 443 5.18 37.20 -9.53
CA SER A 443 3.75 37.26 -9.20
C SER A 443 3.25 35.93 -8.64
N LEU A 444 3.58 34.82 -9.30
CA LEU A 444 3.17 33.48 -8.88
C LEU A 444 3.79 33.09 -7.54
N MET A 445 5.07 33.40 -7.31
CA MET A 445 5.72 33.18 -6.02
C MET A 445 5.12 34.05 -4.91
N ALA A 446 4.70 35.28 -5.21
CA ALA A 446 3.98 36.13 -4.24
C ALA A 446 2.57 35.59 -3.95
N GLU A 447 1.85 35.12 -4.96
CA GLU A 447 0.53 34.51 -4.82
C GLU A 447 0.55 33.17 -4.08
N ALA A 448 1.66 32.43 -4.18
CA ALA A 448 1.90 31.21 -3.43
C ALA A 448 1.93 31.46 -1.92
N GLY A 449 2.30 32.67 -1.50
CA GLY A 449 2.38 33.07 -0.09
C GLY A 449 3.57 32.45 0.65
N ALA A 450 3.58 32.59 1.97
CA ALA A 450 4.62 32.00 2.81
C ALA A 450 4.42 30.47 2.89
N ALA A 451 5.50 29.71 2.69
CA ALA A 451 5.48 28.25 2.61
C ALA A 451 4.91 27.59 3.87
N ASP A 452 5.13 28.18 5.03
CA ASP A 452 4.70 27.71 6.34
C ASP A 452 3.26 28.09 6.73
N SER A 453 2.61 28.96 5.96
CA SER A 453 1.24 29.42 6.21
C SER A 453 0.18 28.37 5.88
N ASP A 454 -0.98 28.44 6.55
CA ASP A 454 -2.19 27.68 6.19
C ASP A 454 -2.77 28.13 4.85
N GLY A 455 -2.49 29.37 4.41
CA GLY A 455 -2.94 29.92 3.13
C GLY A 455 -1.99 29.66 1.96
N ALA A 456 -0.95 28.84 2.15
CA ALA A 456 0.03 28.53 1.11
C ALA A 456 -0.64 27.85 -0.09
N LYS A 457 -0.28 28.27 -1.31
CA LYS A 457 -0.85 27.73 -2.56
C LYS A 457 0.24 27.01 -3.37
N PRO A 458 0.48 25.72 -3.11
CA PRO A 458 1.54 24.95 -3.79
C PRO A 458 1.36 24.91 -5.32
N ASP A 459 0.12 24.92 -5.80
CA ASP A 459 -0.19 24.95 -7.24
C ASP A 459 0.42 26.17 -7.95
N ARG A 460 0.49 27.32 -7.28
CA ARG A 460 1.13 28.54 -7.82
C ARG A 460 2.65 28.39 -7.96
N VAL A 461 3.27 27.60 -7.10
CA VAL A 461 4.71 27.32 -7.18
C VAL A 461 5.02 26.33 -8.30
N GLU A 462 4.13 25.36 -8.56
CA GLU A 462 4.25 24.48 -9.73
C GLU A 462 4.05 25.25 -11.04
N GLU A 463 3.12 26.22 -11.09
CA GLU A 463 3.03 27.16 -12.21
C GLU A 463 4.30 28.02 -12.35
N ALA A 464 4.85 28.50 -11.23
CA ALA A 464 6.07 29.32 -11.21
C ALA A 464 7.29 28.56 -11.76
N LYS A 465 7.40 27.25 -11.55
CA LYS A 465 8.50 26.42 -12.11
C LYS A 465 8.67 26.57 -13.62
N GLN A 466 7.58 26.76 -14.36
CA GLN A 466 7.62 26.89 -15.83
C GLN A 466 8.30 28.20 -16.29
N PHE A 467 8.43 29.17 -15.39
CA PHE A 467 9.00 30.49 -15.66
C PHE A 467 10.40 30.69 -15.08
N VAL A 468 11.00 29.67 -14.43
CA VAL A 468 12.36 29.73 -13.90
C VAL A 468 13.37 29.95 -15.03
N GLN A 469 14.25 30.92 -14.87
CA GLN A 469 15.29 31.28 -15.84
C GLN A 469 16.71 31.09 -15.30
N GLY A 470 16.91 30.98 -13.98
CA GLY A 470 18.24 30.85 -13.38
C GLY A 470 18.28 30.07 -12.07
N GLU A 471 19.50 29.78 -11.61
CA GLU A 471 19.76 28.97 -10.42
C GLU A 471 19.16 29.58 -9.14
N GLU A 472 19.19 30.90 -8.98
CA GLU A 472 18.60 31.58 -7.82
C GLU A 472 17.08 31.33 -7.71
N GLU A 473 16.37 31.43 -8.84
CA GLU A 473 14.92 31.20 -8.90
C GLU A 473 14.60 29.71 -8.68
N GLN A 474 15.44 28.81 -9.19
CA GLN A 474 15.34 27.37 -8.95
C GLN A 474 15.54 27.02 -7.47
N VAL A 475 16.56 27.61 -6.82
CA VAL A 475 16.81 27.46 -5.38
C VAL A 475 15.65 28.02 -4.57
N MET A 476 15.08 29.16 -4.97
CA MET A 476 13.92 29.75 -4.30
C MET A 476 12.71 28.82 -4.32
N VAL A 477 12.34 28.28 -5.49
CA VAL A 477 11.27 27.29 -5.63
C VAL A 477 11.54 26.04 -4.80
N ALA A 478 12.75 25.48 -4.90
CA ALA A 478 13.13 24.28 -4.15
C ALA A 478 13.07 24.50 -2.63
N SER A 479 13.53 25.66 -2.15
CA SER A 479 13.48 26.04 -0.74
C SER A 479 12.05 26.22 -0.24
N TRP A 480 11.17 26.79 -1.06
CA TRP A 480 9.76 26.97 -0.73
C TRP A 480 9.06 25.61 -0.62
N ILE A 481 9.25 24.71 -1.60
CA ILE A 481 8.64 23.37 -1.60
C ILE A 481 9.08 22.57 -0.37
N ARG A 482 10.39 22.60 -0.07
CA ARG A 482 10.94 21.92 1.12
C ARG A 482 10.33 22.48 2.41
N SER A 483 10.26 23.80 2.53
CA SER A 483 9.71 24.47 3.71
C SER A 483 8.22 24.18 3.89
N HIS A 484 7.45 24.17 2.80
CA HIS A 484 6.02 23.87 2.82
C HIS A 484 5.74 22.43 3.24
N ARG A 485 6.51 21.48 2.70
CA ARG A 485 6.43 20.07 3.10
C ARG A 485 6.72 19.89 4.60
N ASN A 486 7.82 20.47 5.07
CA ASN A 486 8.20 20.41 6.49
C ASN A 486 7.13 21.03 7.40
N ALA A 487 6.55 22.17 7.01
CA ALA A 487 5.50 22.83 7.78
C ALA A 487 4.21 22.00 7.81
N THR A 488 3.85 21.38 6.69
CA THR A 488 2.68 20.50 6.57
C THR A 488 2.84 19.23 7.41
N ASP A 489 4.01 18.60 7.35
CA ASP A 489 4.34 17.42 8.15
C ASP A 489 4.36 17.75 9.66
N THR A 490 4.87 18.93 10.03
CA THR A 490 4.85 19.42 11.42
C THR A 490 3.41 19.62 11.90
N ARG A 491 2.58 20.36 11.15
CA ARG A 491 1.17 20.59 11.47
C ARG A 491 0.39 19.28 11.58
N ARG A 492 0.64 18.34 10.66
CA ARG A 492 0.04 17.00 10.67
C ARG A 492 0.42 16.24 11.94
N THR A 493 1.70 16.26 12.30
CA THR A 493 2.22 15.61 13.52
C THR A 493 1.65 16.24 14.79
N ASP A 494 1.53 17.56 14.83
CA ASP A 494 0.98 18.28 15.98
C ASP A 494 -0.52 18.00 16.16
N ARG A 495 -1.30 17.98 15.07
CA ARG A 495 -2.73 17.58 15.10
C ARG A 495 -2.90 16.14 15.58
N MET A 496 -2.05 15.22 15.09
CA MET A 496 -2.06 13.83 15.57
C MET A 496 -1.76 13.75 17.07
N ARG A 497 -0.71 14.46 17.54
CA ARG A 497 -0.32 14.49 18.95
C ARG A 497 -1.43 15.08 19.83
N GLU A 498 -2.08 16.14 19.38
CA GLU A 498 -3.24 16.74 20.04
C GLU A 498 -4.40 15.74 20.14
N GLY A 499 -4.74 15.08 19.03
CA GLY A 499 -5.79 14.04 18.99
C GLY A 499 -5.52 12.89 19.97
N ILE A 500 -4.28 12.37 20.00
CA ILE A 500 -3.84 11.36 20.96
C ILE A 500 -3.96 11.88 22.39
N GLY A 501 -3.50 13.11 22.65
CA GLY A 501 -3.56 13.74 23.97
C GLY A 501 -4.99 13.86 24.50
N ARG A 502 -5.93 14.31 23.66
CA ARG A 502 -7.36 14.41 24.02
C ARG A 502 -7.98 13.02 24.27
N ALA A 503 -7.75 12.05 23.40
CA ALA A 503 -8.26 10.68 23.58
C ALA A 503 -7.75 10.05 24.88
N LYS A 504 -6.45 10.22 25.19
CA LYS A 504 -5.84 9.73 26.44
C LYS A 504 -6.40 10.42 27.67
N ALA A 505 -6.61 11.74 27.63
CA ALA A 505 -7.20 12.48 28.74
C ALA A 505 -8.61 11.96 29.05
N THR A 506 -9.49 11.81 28.05
CA THR A 506 -10.83 11.24 28.24
C THR A 506 -10.77 9.79 28.74
N THR A 507 -9.85 8.97 28.21
CA THR A 507 -9.66 7.59 28.67
C THR A 507 -9.20 7.53 30.14
N ALA A 508 -8.34 8.45 30.57
CA ALA A 508 -7.90 8.56 31.95
C ALA A 508 -9.06 8.95 32.88
N GLU A 509 -9.91 9.90 32.49
CA GLU A 509 -11.13 10.26 33.24
C GLU A 509 -12.08 9.06 33.41
N ILE A 510 -12.33 8.32 32.32
CA ILE A 510 -13.16 7.10 32.33
C ILE A 510 -12.56 6.07 33.29
N THR A 511 -11.25 5.86 33.25
CA THR A 511 -10.58 4.83 34.04
C THR A 511 -10.50 5.20 35.52
N ALA A 512 -10.30 6.47 35.84
CA ALA A 512 -10.25 6.97 37.21
C ALA A 512 -11.62 7.01 37.90
N ALA A 513 -12.71 7.01 37.13
CA ALA A 513 -14.06 7.02 37.67
C ALA A 513 -14.39 5.75 38.47
N GLN A 514 -15.05 5.94 39.60
CA GLN A 514 -15.60 4.88 40.44
C GLN A 514 -17.13 4.99 40.43
N PRO A 515 -17.79 4.37 39.45
CA PRO A 515 -19.22 4.50 39.33
C PRO A 515 -19.97 3.79 40.45
N THR A 516 -21.10 4.38 40.84
CA THR A 516 -22.05 3.84 41.82
C THR A 516 -23.32 3.39 41.09
N GLY A 517 -24.25 2.73 41.78
CA GLY A 517 -25.54 2.33 41.20
C GLY A 517 -26.51 3.46 40.89
N ASP A 518 -26.07 4.73 40.84
CA ASP A 518 -26.93 5.88 40.58
C ASP A 518 -27.26 6.02 39.08
N ALA A 519 -28.47 6.48 38.76
CA ALA A 519 -28.91 6.81 37.41
C ALA A 519 -28.15 8.01 36.82
N SER A 520 -27.60 8.89 37.66
CA SER A 520 -26.83 10.07 37.23
C SER A 520 -25.62 9.74 36.34
N TRP A 521 -25.06 8.53 36.45
CA TRP A 521 -23.91 8.07 35.66
C TRP A 521 -24.21 7.91 34.15
N ASP A 522 -25.47 7.71 33.76
CA ASP A 522 -25.82 7.55 32.33
C ASP A 522 -25.50 8.82 31.53
N GLY A 523 -25.72 9.99 32.15
CA GLY A 523 -25.35 11.29 31.57
C GLY A 523 -23.84 11.43 31.38
N THR A 524 -23.05 11.03 32.37
CA THR A 524 -21.58 11.06 32.32
C THR A 524 -21.04 10.12 31.24
N PHE A 525 -21.59 8.91 31.11
CA PHE A 525 -21.19 7.98 30.07
C PHE A 525 -21.48 8.50 28.67
N ASN A 526 -22.63 9.12 28.46
CA ASN A 526 -22.97 9.73 27.17
C ASN A 526 -22.05 10.92 26.85
N ALA A 527 -21.66 11.70 27.86
CA ALA A 527 -20.71 12.80 27.68
C ALA A 527 -19.33 12.30 27.24
N TRP A 528 -18.80 11.23 27.86
CA TRP A 528 -17.54 10.61 27.45
C TRP A 528 -17.61 9.97 26.07
N GLU A 529 -18.71 9.30 25.76
CA GLU A 529 -18.94 8.72 24.44
C GLU A 529 -18.94 9.80 23.34
N SER A 530 -19.62 10.92 23.59
CA SER A 530 -19.61 12.09 22.71
C SER A 530 -18.21 12.68 22.56
N ALA A 531 -17.46 12.84 23.66
CA ALA A 531 -16.10 13.38 23.62
C ALA A 531 -15.16 12.50 22.78
N LEU A 532 -15.22 11.17 22.95
CA LEU A 532 -14.46 10.23 22.12
C LEU A 532 -14.90 10.25 20.65
N ALA A 533 -16.20 10.39 20.38
CA ALA A 533 -16.72 10.52 19.02
C ALA A 533 -16.28 11.83 18.35
N ASP A 534 -16.21 12.93 19.10
CA ASP A 534 -15.73 14.22 18.59
C ASP A 534 -14.23 14.17 18.28
N VAL A 535 -13.41 13.51 19.10
CA VAL A 535 -12.00 13.27 18.78
C VAL A 535 -11.87 12.42 17.51
N GLN A 536 -12.63 11.33 17.39
CA GLN A 536 -12.64 10.51 16.17
C GLN A 536 -13.07 11.31 14.93
N ARG A 537 -14.02 12.25 15.05
CA ARG A 537 -14.48 13.07 13.92
C ARG A 537 -13.41 14.07 13.49
N GLN A 538 -12.70 14.68 14.44
CA GLN A 538 -11.72 15.75 14.17
C GLN A 538 -10.33 15.24 13.77
N TYR A 539 -9.98 14.02 14.17
CA TYR A 539 -8.63 13.46 14.04
C TYR A 539 -8.64 12.00 13.54
N GLY A 540 -9.77 11.53 13.01
CA GLY A 540 -9.95 10.14 12.58
C GLY A 540 -9.13 9.76 11.35
N GLU A 541 -8.49 10.73 10.68
CA GLU A 541 -7.52 10.44 9.61
C GLU A 541 -6.21 9.82 10.13
N PHE A 542 -6.00 9.78 11.45
CA PHE A 542 -4.82 9.19 12.09
C PHE A 542 -5.17 7.86 12.76
N ASP A 543 -4.48 6.79 12.38
CA ASP A 543 -4.70 5.44 12.92
C ASP A 543 -4.37 5.36 14.42
N GLU A 544 -3.32 6.07 14.86
CA GLU A 544 -2.90 6.15 16.26
C GLU A 544 -4.00 6.77 17.13
N VAL A 545 -4.66 7.83 16.65
CA VAL A 545 -5.78 8.44 17.35
C VAL A 545 -6.97 7.48 17.42
N THR A 546 -7.25 6.78 16.32
CA THR A 546 -8.34 5.78 16.27
C THR A 546 -8.10 4.62 17.26
N GLN A 547 -6.85 4.18 17.44
CA GLN A 547 -6.51 3.16 18.42
C GLN A 547 -6.77 3.63 19.85
N GLU A 548 -6.37 4.86 20.19
CA GLU A 548 -6.60 5.44 21.51
C GLU A 548 -8.10 5.65 21.78
N VAL A 549 -8.88 6.07 20.77
CA VAL A 549 -10.35 6.17 20.89
C VAL A 549 -10.98 4.80 21.15
N ARG A 550 -10.50 3.73 20.48
CA ARG A 550 -10.99 2.35 20.74
C ARG A 550 -10.65 1.88 22.14
N ALA A 551 -9.45 2.19 22.65
CA ALA A 551 -9.08 1.91 24.03
C ALA A 551 -10.01 2.62 25.02
N GLY A 552 -10.28 3.91 24.79
CA GLY A 552 -11.24 4.68 25.57
C GLY A 552 -12.65 4.08 25.58
N ARG A 553 -13.17 3.66 24.43
CA ARG A 553 -14.48 2.99 24.33
C ARG A 553 -14.53 1.65 25.08
N THR A 554 -13.44 0.90 25.05
CA THR A 554 -13.32 -0.37 25.79
C THR A 554 -13.37 -0.11 27.30
N SER A 555 -12.62 0.87 27.79
CA SER A 555 -12.67 1.30 29.20
C SER A 555 -14.07 1.80 29.59
N LEU A 556 -14.76 2.52 28.69
CA LEU A 556 -16.11 3.00 28.91
C LEU A 556 -17.11 1.85 29.10
N MET A 557 -17.05 0.82 28.23
CA MET A 557 -17.88 -0.37 28.36
C MET A 557 -17.62 -1.09 29.69
N ALA A 558 -16.37 -1.25 30.09
CA ALA A 558 -16.02 -1.86 31.37
C ALA A 558 -16.61 -1.08 32.57
N GLN A 559 -16.63 0.25 32.52
CA GLN A 559 -17.24 1.05 33.58
C GLN A 559 -18.77 0.94 33.60
N ARG A 560 -19.43 0.90 32.43
CA ARG A 560 -20.89 0.64 32.36
C ARG A 560 -21.25 -0.69 33.02
N THR A 561 -20.50 -1.76 32.73
CA THR A 561 -20.71 -3.06 33.39
C THR A 561 -20.57 -2.99 34.91
N LYS A 562 -19.60 -2.21 35.43
CA LYS A 562 -19.45 -2.01 36.87
C LYS A 562 -20.62 -1.23 37.47
N THR A 563 -21.12 -0.19 36.80
CA THR A 563 -22.32 0.55 37.22
C THR A 563 -23.54 -0.35 37.27
N ASP A 564 -23.75 -1.17 36.24
CA ASP A 564 -24.89 -2.08 36.19
C ASP A 564 -24.82 -3.12 37.31
N ALA A 565 -23.64 -3.66 37.59
CA ALA A 565 -23.42 -4.52 38.75
C ALA A 565 -23.73 -3.79 40.08
N ALA A 566 -23.30 -2.54 40.22
CA ALA A 566 -23.59 -1.71 41.39
C ALA A 566 -25.09 -1.35 41.52
N ARG A 567 -25.81 -1.21 40.40
CA ARG A 567 -27.27 -1.01 40.35
C ARG A 567 -28.00 -2.25 40.84
N VAL A 568 -27.62 -3.42 40.33
CA VAL A 568 -28.16 -4.71 40.78
C VAL A 568 -27.93 -4.86 42.29
N GLU A 569 -26.73 -4.56 42.77
CA GLU A 569 -26.41 -4.64 44.19
C GLU A 569 -27.20 -3.64 45.04
N THR A 570 -27.31 -2.39 44.60
CA THR A 570 -28.13 -1.37 45.30
C THR A 570 -29.60 -1.77 45.35
N GLY A 571 -30.14 -2.30 44.24
CA GLY A 571 -31.50 -2.81 44.16
C GLY A 571 -31.72 -4.00 45.09
N ARG A 572 -30.77 -4.93 45.11
CA ARG A 572 -30.75 -6.11 45.99
C ARG A 572 -30.76 -5.70 47.46
N VAL A 573 -29.86 -4.81 47.88
CA VAL A 573 -29.79 -4.28 49.25
C VAL A 573 -31.06 -3.50 49.62
N GLY A 574 -31.60 -2.70 48.70
CA GLY A 574 -32.86 -1.98 48.91
C GLY A 574 -34.03 -2.91 49.18
N LYS A 575 -34.15 -4.02 48.43
CA LYS A 575 -35.18 -5.04 48.66
C LYS A 575 -34.99 -5.77 49.98
N LEU A 576 -33.75 -6.12 50.34
CA LEU A 576 -33.45 -6.70 51.66
C LEU A 576 -33.91 -5.77 52.79
N GLY A 577 -33.62 -4.47 52.68
CA GLY A 577 -34.10 -3.46 53.64
C GLY A 577 -35.63 -3.35 53.71
N GLY A 578 -36.32 -3.61 52.59
CA GLY A 578 -37.78 -3.60 52.50
C GLY A 578 -38.48 -4.83 53.09
N LEU A 579 -37.79 -5.97 53.25
CA LEU A 579 -38.38 -7.21 53.78
C LEU A 579 -38.97 -7.02 55.18
N GLY A 580 -38.30 -6.22 56.04
CA GLY A 580 -38.80 -5.92 57.38
C GLY A 580 -40.13 -5.17 57.37
N ALA A 581 -40.33 -4.24 56.42
CA ALA A 581 -41.59 -3.52 56.25
C ALA A 581 -42.69 -4.40 55.63
N ALA A 582 -42.32 -5.39 54.80
CA ALA A 582 -43.25 -6.34 54.20
C ALA A 582 -43.80 -7.39 55.19
N ALA A 583 -43.10 -7.62 56.32
CA ALA A 583 -43.43 -8.59 57.36
C ALA A 583 -44.66 -8.25 58.23
N THR A 584 -45.72 -7.70 57.63
CA THR A 584 -47.00 -7.39 58.30
C THR A 584 -47.88 -8.62 58.51
N SER A 585 -47.62 -9.72 57.80
CA SER A 585 -48.16 -11.06 58.06
C SER A 585 -47.21 -12.15 57.55
N PRO A 586 -47.32 -13.40 58.03
CA PRO A 586 -46.50 -14.51 57.54
C PRO A 586 -46.57 -14.70 56.02
N GLN A 587 -47.78 -14.63 55.44
CA GLN A 587 -47.97 -14.77 53.99
C GLN A 587 -47.29 -13.64 53.21
N LYS A 588 -47.44 -12.38 53.65
CA LYS A 588 -46.80 -11.24 52.98
C LYS A 588 -45.27 -11.29 53.04
N LEU A 589 -44.71 -11.80 54.14
CA LEU A 589 -43.28 -12.06 54.23
C LEU A 589 -42.88 -13.17 53.25
N ALA A 590 -43.62 -14.29 53.19
CA ALA A 590 -43.34 -15.37 52.25
C ALA A 590 -43.44 -14.93 50.78
N ASP A 591 -44.41 -14.10 50.44
CA ASP A 591 -44.57 -13.51 49.10
C ASP A 591 -43.40 -12.57 48.77
N ALA A 592 -42.97 -11.73 49.72
CA ALA A 592 -41.83 -10.84 49.54
C ALA A 592 -40.50 -11.61 49.38
N LEU A 593 -40.31 -12.69 50.14
CA LEU A 593 -39.16 -13.60 49.98
C LEU A 593 -39.21 -14.30 48.63
N ALA A 594 -40.38 -14.76 48.18
CA ALA A 594 -40.54 -15.40 46.87
C ALA A 594 -40.24 -14.43 45.71
N ALA A 595 -40.68 -13.18 45.82
CA ALA A 595 -40.37 -12.14 44.85
C ALA A 595 -38.86 -11.86 44.81
N TYR A 596 -38.20 -11.75 45.97
CA TYR A 596 -36.75 -11.57 46.04
C TYR A 596 -35.98 -12.73 45.40
N ILE A 597 -36.34 -13.97 45.74
CA ILE A 597 -35.74 -15.19 45.18
C ILE A 597 -35.88 -15.20 43.66
N THR A 598 -37.05 -14.87 43.13
CA THR A 598 -37.30 -14.90 41.69
C THR A 598 -36.40 -13.92 40.94
N GLU A 599 -36.09 -12.78 41.55
CA GLU A 599 -35.32 -11.71 40.93
C GLU A 599 -33.80 -11.82 41.18
N HIS A 600 -33.41 -12.55 42.23
CA HIS A 600 -32.02 -12.67 42.67
C HIS A 600 -31.66 -14.12 43.05
N ASP A 601 -32.11 -15.11 42.27
CA ASP A 601 -31.98 -16.55 42.59
C ASP A 601 -30.53 -17.00 42.83
N ASP A 602 -29.59 -16.35 42.15
CA ASP A 602 -28.16 -16.64 42.26
C ASP A 602 -27.49 -16.05 43.53
N SER A 603 -28.21 -15.22 44.30
CA SER A 603 -27.68 -14.60 45.51
C SER A 603 -27.56 -15.59 46.68
N ALA A 604 -26.64 -15.32 47.62
CA ALA A 604 -26.50 -16.13 48.83
C ALA A 604 -27.79 -16.07 49.67
N GLU A 605 -28.40 -14.89 49.77
CA GLU A 605 -29.63 -14.66 50.51
C GLU A 605 -30.82 -15.38 49.90
N ALA A 606 -30.90 -15.53 48.58
CA ALA A 606 -31.97 -16.32 47.95
C ALA A 606 -31.95 -17.78 48.41
N LYS A 607 -30.76 -18.38 48.59
CA LYS A 607 -30.63 -19.75 49.13
C LYS A 607 -31.13 -19.84 50.57
N ASP A 608 -30.78 -18.87 51.40
CA ASP A 608 -31.27 -18.80 52.78
C ASP A 608 -32.79 -18.56 52.82
N PHE A 609 -33.32 -17.75 51.90
CA PHE A 609 -34.75 -17.46 51.79
C PHE A 609 -35.55 -18.64 51.26
N HIS A 610 -34.99 -19.46 50.37
CA HIS A 610 -35.59 -20.74 49.96
C HIS A 610 -35.82 -21.64 51.18
N VAL A 611 -34.83 -21.73 52.08
CA VAL A 611 -34.95 -22.49 53.34
C VAL A 611 -35.96 -21.84 54.28
N ALA A 612 -35.89 -20.53 54.47
CA ALA A 612 -36.80 -19.80 55.35
C ALA A 612 -38.26 -19.96 54.92
N LYS A 613 -38.55 -19.92 53.62
CA LYS A 613 -39.90 -20.06 53.07
C LYS A 613 -40.56 -21.40 53.43
N VAL A 614 -39.80 -22.48 53.61
CA VAL A 614 -40.32 -23.78 54.05
C VAL A 614 -40.93 -23.70 55.46
N ALA A 615 -40.50 -22.72 56.28
CA ALA A 615 -41.02 -22.51 57.63
C ALA A 615 -42.34 -21.72 57.68
N LEU A 616 -42.94 -21.34 56.54
CA LEU A 616 -44.20 -20.60 56.47
C LEU A 616 -45.32 -21.21 57.34
N PRO A 617 -45.61 -22.53 57.32
CA PRO A 617 -46.64 -23.11 58.18
C PRO A 617 -46.35 -22.93 59.67
N THR A 618 -45.07 -22.89 60.05
CA THR A 618 -44.64 -22.65 61.43
C THR A 618 -44.90 -21.20 61.84
N TRP A 619 -44.60 -20.24 60.96
CA TRP A 619 -44.88 -18.82 61.23
C TRP A 619 -46.38 -18.53 61.36
N GLU A 620 -47.21 -19.16 60.51
CA GLU A 620 -48.67 -19.07 60.60
C GLU A 620 -49.20 -19.64 61.91
N ALA A 621 -48.71 -20.81 62.33
CA ALA A 621 -49.08 -21.43 63.60
C ALA A 621 -48.71 -20.55 64.81
N VAL A 622 -47.51 -19.96 64.83
CA VAL A 622 -47.07 -19.05 65.90
C VAL A 622 -47.93 -17.79 65.93
N THR A 623 -48.26 -17.21 64.76
CA THR A 623 -49.11 -16.02 64.67
C THR A 623 -50.53 -16.32 65.15
N ALA A 624 -51.12 -17.44 64.73
CA ALA A 624 -52.42 -17.90 65.18
C ALA A 624 -52.45 -18.15 66.69
N TRP A 625 -51.41 -18.78 67.24
CA TRP A 625 -51.25 -18.99 68.68
C TRP A 625 -51.20 -17.67 69.46
N SER A 626 -50.44 -16.69 68.96
CA SER A 626 -50.32 -15.36 69.58
C SER A 626 -51.62 -14.56 69.57
N ALA A 627 -52.53 -14.85 68.64
CA ALA A 627 -53.86 -14.25 68.58
C ALA A 627 -54.85 -14.86 69.58
N VAL A 628 -54.61 -16.10 70.02
CA VAL A 628 -55.45 -16.83 71.00
C VAL A 628 -55.08 -16.48 72.44
N GLN A 629 -53.82 -16.15 72.72
CA GLN A 629 -53.44 -15.65 74.04
C GLN A 629 -53.88 -14.19 74.21
N PRO A 630 -54.62 -13.83 75.29
CA PRO A 630 -54.84 -12.44 75.62
C PRO A 630 -53.49 -11.79 75.83
N ARG A 631 -53.25 -10.65 75.17
CA ARG A 631 -52.03 -9.86 75.40
C ARG A 631 -51.90 -9.64 76.91
N PRO A 632 -50.77 -9.98 77.53
CA PRO A 632 -50.56 -9.67 78.93
C PRO A 632 -50.78 -8.16 79.10
N THR A 633 -51.81 -7.79 79.86
CA THR A 633 -52.04 -6.40 80.26
C THR A 633 -50.91 -6.02 81.19
N VAL A 634 -50.03 -5.14 80.71
CA VAL A 634 -49.13 -4.35 81.56
C VAL A 634 -49.93 -3.20 82.15
#